data_AF-A0A2N6IP46-F1
#
_entry.id   AF-A0A2N6IP46-F1
#
_cell.length_a   1.000
_cell.length_b   1.000
_cell.length_c   1.000
_cell.angle_alpha   90.00
_cell.angle_beta   90.00
_cell.angle_gamma   90.00
#
_symmetry.space_group_name_H-M   'P 1'
#
loop_
_entity.id
_entity.type
_entity.pdbx_description
1 polymer ?
#
loop_
_entity_poly.entity_id
_entity_poly.type
_entity_poly.pdbx_seq_one_letter_code
_entity_poly.pdbx_strand_id
1 'polypeptide(L)' 'MGLKVEIELIKTLSDYEAALREIESLMSSALGTPEGNRLALLATLVEAFETEHFHDLPATGSTPACS' A
#
# COMPACT_ATOMS: atom_id res chain seq x y z
N MET A 1 8.96 14.96 17.43
CA MET A 1 9.47 14.65 16.08
C MET A 1 8.26 14.55 15.17
N GLY A 2 8.01 15.58 14.37
CA GLY A 2 6.90 15.55 13.40
C GLY A 2 7.35 14.75 12.20
N LEU A 3 6.78 13.56 12.01
CA LEU A 3 6.83 12.84 10.75
C LEU A 3 6.04 13.66 9.73
N LYS A 4 6.69 14.66 9.15
CA LYS A 4 6.18 15.36 7.97
C LYS A 4 6.45 14.46 6.77
N VAL A 5 5.76 13.33 6.76
CA VAL A 5 5.73 12.49 5.57
C VAL A 5 4.76 13.20 4.64
N GLU A 6 5.29 13.93 3.67
CA GLU A 6 4.54 14.39 2.51
C GLU A 6 4.21 13.15 1.68
N ILE A 7 3.28 12.36 2.19
CA ILE A 7 2.59 11.33 1.46
C ILE A 7 1.44 12.03 0.77
N GLU A 8 1.45 11.99 -0.56
CA GLU A 8 0.27 12.29 -1.32
C GLU A 8 -0.77 11.21 -1.02
N LEU A 9 -1.92 11.61 -0.48
CA LEU A 9 -3.04 10.70 -0.26
C LEU A 9 -3.41 10.06 -1.60
N ILE A 10 -3.45 8.73 -1.66
CA ILE A 10 -3.91 8.00 -2.84
C ILE A 10 -5.41 8.29 -3.00
N LYS A 11 -5.76 9.20 -3.92
CA LYS A 11 -7.16 9.60 -4.19
C LYS A 11 -7.60 9.24 -5.60
N THR A 12 -6.64 9.05 -6.49
CA THR A 12 -6.89 8.71 -7.89
C THR A 12 -6.11 7.46 -8.28
N LEU A 13 -6.51 6.84 -9.39
CA LEU A 13 -5.78 5.70 -9.96
C LEU A 13 -4.33 6.06 -10.34
N SER A 14 -4.09 7.32 -10.73
CA SER A 14 -2.73 7.77 -11.05
C SER A 14 -1.84 7.81 -9.81
N ASP A 15 -2.38 8.23 -8.67
CA ASP A 15 -1.67 8.24 -7.39
C ASP A 15 -1.39 6.80 -6.93
N TYR A 16 -2.34 5.89 -7.19
CA TYR A 16 -2.19 4.46 -6.88
C TYR A 16 -1.06 3.82 -7.70
N GLU A 17 -1.01 4.06 -9.01
CA GLU A 17 0.07 3.57 -9.87
C GLU A 17 1.44 4.16 -9.49
N ALA A 18 1.48 5.45 -9.13
CA ALA A 18 2.71 6.10 -8.66
C ALA A 18 3.19 5.49 -7.33
N ALA A 19 2.28 5.26 -6.39
CA ALA A 19 2.57 4.61 -5.12
C ALA A 19 3.11 3.18 -5.31
N LEU A 20 2.53 2.40 -6.23
CA LEU A 20 3.02 1.05 -6.54
C LEU A 20 4.46 1.07 -7.06
N ARG A 21 4.79 1.97 -8.00
CA ARG A 21 6.17 2.10 -8.52
C ARG A 21 7.16 2.51 -7.43
N GLU A 22 6.75 3.38 -6.52
CA GLU A 22 7.59 3.73 -5.38
C GLU A 22 7.78 2.55 -4.44
N ILE A 23 6.73 1.80 -4.13
CA ILE A 23 6.83 0.60 -3.31
C ILE A 23 7.82 -0.38 -3.95
N GLU A 24 7.69 -0.67 -5.25
CA GLU A 24 8.61 -1.55 -6.00
C GLU A 24 10.07 -1.09 -5.87
N SER A 25 10.34 0.21 -6.03
CA SER A 25 11.68 0.77 -5.86
C SER A 25 12.17 0.67 -4.42
N LEU A 26 11.27 0.75 -3.44
CA LEU A 26 11.59 0.76 -2.02
C LEU A 26 11.59 -0.64 -1.39
N MET A 27 11.15 -1.71 -2.09
CA MET A 27 11.14 -3.08 -1.55
C MET A 27 12.52 -3.58 -1.12
N SER A 28 13.58 -3.01 -1.71
CA SER A 28 14.97 -3.33 -1.35
C SER A 28 15.49 -2.53 -0.15
N SER A 29 14.68 -1.63 0.42
CA SER A 29 15.07 -0.75 1.52
C SER A 29 15.13 -1.50 2.84
N ALA A 30 16.10 -1.18 3.69
CA ALA A 30 16.23 -1.78 4.99
C ALA A 30 15.14 -1.30 5.97
N LEU A 31 14.68 -2.18 6.85
CA LEU A 31 13.74 -1.83 7.92
C LEU A 31 14.37 -0.80 8.88
N GLY A 32 13.55 0.16 9.32
CA GLY A 32 13.99 1.23 10.23
C GLY A 32 14.72 2.40 9.54
N THR A 33 14.82 2.38 8.21
CA THR A 33 15.27 3.55 7.42
C THR A 33 14.08 4.45 7.07
N PRO A 34 14.32 5.75 6.77
CA PRO A 34 13.28 6.63 6.24
C PRO A 34 12.54 6.05 5.03
N GLU A 35 13.28 5.37 4.15
CA GLU A 35 12.79 4.67 2.96
C GLU A 35 11.88 3.50 3.32
N GLY A 36 12.30 2.66 4.27
CA GLY A 36 11.48 1.55 4.77
C GLY A 36 10.21 2.01 5.50
N ASN A 37 10.29 3.10 6.26
CA ASN A 37 9.12 3.72 6.89
C ASN A 37 8.14 4.26 5.85
N ARG A 38 8.65 4.83 4.74
CA ARG A 38 7.83 5.30 3.63
C ARG A 38 7.16 4.15 2.89
N LEU A 39 7.86 3.05 2.65
CA LEU A 39 7.28 1.84 2.08
C LEU A 39 6.12 1.31 2.93
N ALA A 40 6.30 1.22 4.24
CA ALA A 40 5.25 0.72 5.14
C ALA A 40 3.99 1.60 5.09
N LEU A 41 4.15 2.92 5.01
CA LEU A 41 3.04 3.85 4.89
C LEU A 41 2.35 3.77 3.51
N LEU A 42 3.13 3.72 2.42
CA LEU A 42 2.58 3.57 1.06
C LEU A 42 1.76 2.28 0.93
N ALA A 43 2.28 1.16 1.44
CA ALA A 43 1.57 -0.12 1.45
C ALA A 43 0.23 -0.03 2.19
N THR A 44 0.21 0.62 3.36
CA THR A 44 -1.03 0.84 4.15
C THR A 44 -2.07 1.66 3.37
N LEU A 45 -1.64 2.66 2.61
CA LEU A 45 -2.54 3.52 1.83
C LEU A 45 -3.08 2.81 0.60
N VAL A 46 -2.27 1.98 -0.05
CA VAL A 46 -2.68 1.14 -1.17
C VAL A 46 -3.77 0.17 -0.71
N GLU A 47 -3.59 -0.53 0.41
CA GLU A 47 -4.64 -1.38 1.01
C GLU A 47 -5.91 -0.61 1.34
N ALA A 48 -5.80 0.59 1.93
CA ALA A 48 -6.97 1.40 2.25
C ALA A 48 -7.71 1.85 0.98
N PHE A 49 -6.97 2.27 -0.06
CA PHE A 49 -7.54 2.65 -1.35
C PHE A 49 -8.23 1.46 -2.01
N GLU A 50 -7.63 0.27 -1.99
CA GLU A 50 -8.23 -0.95 -2.51
C GLU A 50 -9.47 -1.37 -1.74
N THR A 51 -9.45 -1.23 -0.42
CA THR A 51 -10.61 -1.55 0.42
C THR A 51 -11.78 -0.60 0.16
N GLU A 52 -11.52 0.67 -0.13
CA GLU A 52 -12.57 1.65 -0.47
C GLU A 52 -13.03 1.57 -1.93
N HIS A 53 -12.12 1.40 -2.88
CA HIS A 53 -12.43 1.43 -4.33
C HIS A 53 -12.74 0.05 -4.92
N PHE A 54 -12.17 -1.01 -4.37
CA PHE A 54 -12.27 -2.39 -4.86
C PHE A 54 -12.89 -3.34 -3.83
N HIS A 55 -13.73 -2.83 -2.93
CA HIS A 55 -14.42 -3.59 -1.89
C HIS A 55 -15.15 -4.85 -2.41
N ASP A 56 -15.58 -4.84 -3.67
CA ASP A 56 -16.34 -5.92 -4.30
C ASP A 56 -15.49 -7.00 -4.98
N LEU A 57 -14.15 -6.93 -4.91
CA LEU A 57 -13.31 -8.02 -5.38
C LEU A 57 -13.43 -9.19 -4.38
N PRO A 58 -14.01 -10.35 -4.76
CA PRO A 58 -13.99 -11.50 -3.88
C PRO A 58 -12.53 -11.88 -3.66
N ALA A 59 -12.09 -11.91 -2.40
CA ALA A 59 -10.80 -12.44 -2.03
C ALA A 59 -10.70 -13.89 -2.53
N THR A 60 -10.14 -14.09 -3.73
CA THR A 60 -9.89 -15.41 -4.28
C THR A 60 -8.76 -16.03 -3.44
N GLY A 61 -9.13 -16.84 -2.46
CA GLY A 61 -8.13 -17.57 -1.68
C GLY A 61 -8.64 -18.38 -0.49
N SER A 62 -9.76 -18.00 0.14
CA SER A 62 -10.35 -18.84 1.18
C SER A 62 -11.28 -19.86 0.53
N THR A 63 -10.71 -20.93 -0.02
CA THR A 63 -11.45 -22.19 -0.09
C THR A 63 -11.91 -22.52 1.32
N PRO A 64 -13.21 -22.68 1.61
CA PRO A 64 -13.60 -23.43 2.78
C PRO A 64 -13.16 -24.87 2.49
N ALA A 65 -12.02 -25.29 3.04
CA ALA A 65 -11.73 -26.71 3.18
C ALA A 65 -12.71 -27.27 4.23
N CYS A 66 -13.96 -27.38 3.81
CA CYS A 66 -14.94 -28.26 4.39
C CYS A 66 -14.79 -29.59 3.65
N SER A 67 -14.07 -30.53 4.25
CA SER A 67 -14.15 -31.98 4.04
C SER A 67 -13.40 -32.68 5.16
#